data_AF-A0A7J6PZ98-F1
#
_entry.id   AF-A0A7J6PZ98-F1
#
_cell.length_a   1.000
_cell.length_b   1.000
_cell.length_c   1.000
_cell.angle_alpha   90.00
_cell.angle_beta   90.00
_cell.angle_gamma   90.00
#
_symmetry.space_group_name_H-M   'P 1'
#
loop_
_entity.id
_entity.type
_entity.pdbx_description
1 polymer ?
#
loop_
_entity_poly.entity_id
_entity_poly.type
_entity_poly.pdbx_seq_one_letter_code
_entity_poly.pdbx_strand_id
1 'polypeptide(L)'
;PIELFCLMSAIRQTSAGHRCQPPHDFGISTTPPEFSGLWSAHTFRQDVAIPPYLIAIVCGELVGRRLGPRSTVWAEPSVVDEAQWEFEETEKILSTAEELCGPYRFGVYDLFVVPPSFPYGGMENPCLTFVTPTLLAGDRSQVD
;
A
#
# COMPACT_ATOMS: atom_id res chain seq x y z
N PRO A 1 2.57 -20.19 9.44
CA PRO A 1 3.47 -19.22 8.77
C PRO A 1 2.66 -18.00 8.34
N ILE A 2 3.10 -16.81 8.73
CA ILE A 2 2.47 -15.55 8.29
C ILE A 2 2.87 -15.32 6.83
N GLU A 3 1.90 -15.09 5.96
CA GLU A 3 2.14 -14.77 4.55
C GLU A 3 2.36 -13.26 4.43
N LEU A 4 3.54 -12.86 3.96
CA LEU A 4 3.85 -11.47 3.72
C LEU A 4 3.25 -11.02 2.39
N PHE A 5 2.66 -9.83 2.39
CA PHE A 5 2.08 -9.21 1.22
C PHE A 5 2.86 -7.95 0.85
N CYS A 6 3.13 -7.77 -0.44
CA CYS A 6 3.85 -6.62 -0.96
C CYS A 6 2.88 -5.61 -1.60
N LEU A 7 3.11 -4.32 -1.34
CA LEU A 7 2.48 -3.19 -2.02
C LEU A 7 3.54 -2.24 -2.57
N MET A 8 3.20 -1.52 -3.62
CA MET A 8 4.09 -0.56 -4.29
C MET A 8 3.28 0.66 -4.73
N SER A 9 3.95 1.81 -4.91
CA SER A 9 3.40 3.03 -5.51
C SER A 9 3.08 2.92 -7.01
N ALA A 10 2.33 1.87 -7.37
CA ALA A 10 2.05 1.44 -8.73
C ALA A 10 0.81 0.52 -8.77
N ILE A 11 0.20 0.36 -9.94
CA ILE A 11 -0.98 -0.48 -10.13
C ILE A 11 -0.57 -1.96 -10.02
N ARG A 12 -1.15 -2.68 -9.05
CA ARG A 12 -1.00 -4.13 -8.90
C ARG A 12 -1.53 -4.84 -10.14
N GLN A 13 -0.70 -5.70 -10.73
CA GLN A 13 -1.08 -6.54 -11.87
C GLN A 13 -1.64 -7.90 -11.43
N THR A 14 -1.35 -8.32 -10.21
CA THR A 14 -1.84 -9.57 -9.61
C THR A 14 -2.67 -9.27 -8.37
N SER A 15 -3.77 -10.04 -8.18
CA SER A 15 -4.64 -9.92 -7.00
C SER A 15 -3.98 -10.47 -5.73
N ALA A 16 -3.04 -11.40 -5.88
CA ALA A 16 -2.23 -11.97 -4.81
C ALA A 16 -0.79 -12.19 -5.28
N GLY A 17 0.11 -12.46 -4.33
CA GLY A 17 1.41 -13.03 -4.65
C GLY A 17 1.21 -14.42 -5.25
N HIS A 18 1.95 -14.74 -6.32
CA HIS A 18 1.97 -16.11 -6.84
C HIS A 18 3.22 -16.82 -6.34
N ARG A 19 3.07 -18.09 -5.97
CA ARG A 19 4.18 -18.90 -5.48
C ARG A 19 5.22 -19.08 -6.57
N CYS A 20 6.48 -18.83 -6.25
CA CYS A 20 7.60 -19.02 -7.16
C CYS A 20 8.76 -19.74 -6.46
N GLN A 21 9.70 -20.24 -7.26
CA GLN A 21 11.02 -20.63 -6.77
C GLN A 21 11.89 -19.37 -6.61
N PRO A 22 12.92 -19.39 -5.75
CA PRO A 22 13.88 -18.29 -5.68
C PRO A 22 14.46 -18.01 -7.08
N PRO A 23 14.72 -16.73 -7.42
CA PRO A 23 15.40 -16.40 -8.67
C PRO A 23 16.74 -17.13 -8.76
N HIS A 24 17.04 -17.75 -9.91
CA HIS A 24 18.28 -18.51 -10.12
C HIS A 24 19.57 -17.68 -9.92
N ASP A 25 19.49 -16.35 -9.98
CA ASP A 25 20.61 -15.41 -9.90
C ASP A 25 20.71 -14.62 -8.57
N PHE A 26 20.03 -15.04 -7.50
CA PHE A 26 20.24 -14.45 -6.18
C PHE A 26 21.62 -14.88 -5.65
N GLY A 27 22.68 -14.18 -6.08
CA GLY A 27 24.10 -14.44 -5.80
C GLY A 27 24.53 -14.26 -4.34
N ILE A 28 23.75 -14.75 -3.39
CA ILE A 28 24.17 -14.92 -2.00
C ILE A 28 24.85 -16.28 -1.90
N SER A 29 26.19 -16.28 -1.77
CA SER A 29 27.09 -17.31 -1.24
C SER A 29 26.74 -18.79 -1.51
N THR A 30 27.73 -19.55 -1.98
CA THR A 30 27.72 -21.02 -2.20
C THR A 30 27.48 -21.89 -0.94
N THR A 31 26.91 -21.34 0.11
CA THR A 31 26.29 -22.03 1.23
C THR A 31 24.79 -21.77 1.13
N PRO A 32 23.95 -22.77 0.82
CA PRO A 32 22.52 -22.54 0.68
C PRO A 32 22.04 -21.93 2.00
N PRO A 33 21.50 -20.69 2.01
CA PRO A 33 20.83 -20.25 3.20
C PRO A 33 19.64 -21.21 3.35
N GLU A 34 19.41 -21.74 4.55
CA GLU A 34 18.33 -22.68 4.88
C GLU A 34 16.94 -22.00 4.77
N PHE A 35 16.70 -21.19 3.74
CA PHE A 35 15.37 -20.70 3.38
C PHE A 35 14.63 -21.82 2.63
N SER A 36 14.02 -22.71 3.40
CA SER A 36 13.00 -23.66 2.94
C SER A 36 11.65 -23.00 2.64
N GLY A 37 11.61 -21.66 2.54
CA GLY A 37 10.39 -20.86 2.40
C GLY A 37 9.85 -20.85 0.97
N LEU A 38 8.51 -20.88 0.87
CA LEU A 38 7.77 -20.54 -0.35
C LEU A 38 7.97 -19.06 -0.66
N TRP A 39 8.40 -18.73 -1.88
CA TRP A 39 8.51 -17.34 -2.34
C TRP A 39 7.18 -16.89 -2.94
N SER A 40 6.85 -15.61 -2.76
CA SER A 40 5.69 -14.98 -3.40
C SER A 40 6.15 -13.81 -4.28
N ALA A 41 5.79 -13.85 -5.55
CA ALA A 41 6.09 -12.78 -6.50
C ALA A 41 4.86 -11.90 -6.73
N HIS A 42 5.07 -10.58 -6.62
CA HIS A 42 4.07 -9.53 -6.88
C HIS A 42 4.53 -8.69 -8.06
N THR A 43 3.63 -8.40 -8.99
CA THR A 43 3.93 -7.58 -10.17
C THR A 43 3.17 -6.27 -10.13
N PHE A 44 3.87 -5.18 -10.42
CA PHE A 44 3.32 -3.83 -10.40
C PHE A 44 3.68 -3.09 -11.69
N ARG A 45 2.81 -2.18 -12.10
CA ARG A 45 3.01 -1.34 -13.29
C ARG A 45 2.63 0.10 -12.96
N GLN A 46 3.54 1.03 -13.22
CA GLN A 46 3.30 2.46 -13.11
C GLN A 46 3.37 3.07 -14.52
N ASP A 47 2.19 3.34 -15.09
CA ASP A 47 2.07 3.87 -16.46
C ASP A 47 2.30 5.38 -16.54
N VAL A 48 2.11 6.09 -15.42
CA VAL A 48 2.35 7.54 -15.34
C VAL A 48 3.81 7.77 -14.98
N ALA A 49 4.51 8.62 -15.74
CA ALA A 49 5.89 8.99 -15.41
C ALA A 49 5.95 9.74 -14.08
N ILE A 50 6.79 9.27 -13.16
CA ILE A 50 6.96 9.85 -11.83
C ILE A 50 8.45 10.08 -11.52
N PRO A 51 8.79 11.11 -10.74
CA PRO A 51 10.14 11.27 -10.23
C PRO A 51 10.51 10.11 -9.28
N PRO A 52 11.80 9.72 -9.21
CA PRO A 52 12.21 8.55 -8.42
C PRO A 52 11.88 8.60 -6.93
N TYR A 53 11.75 9.78 -6.32
CA TYR A 53 11.43 9.92 -4.90
C TYR A 53 10.02 9.43 -4.54
N LEU A 54 9.14 9.25 -5.54
CA LEU A 54 7.79 8.72 -5.39
C LEU A 54 7.72 7.19 -5.54
N ILE A 55 8.86 6.53 -5.75
CA ILE A 55 8.92 5.07 -5.74
C ILE A 55 8.90 4.61 -4.28
N ALA A 56 7.84 3.91 -3.89
CA ALA A 56 7.67 3.34 -2.56
C ALA A 56 7.29 1.87 -2.65
N ILE A 57 7.79 1.09 -1.69
CA ILE A 57 7.52 -0.33 -1.53
C ILE A 57 7.30 -0.62 -0.04
N VAL A 58 6.35 -1.51 0.25
CA VAL A 58 6.15 -2.05 1.59
C VAL A 58 5.88 -3.55 1.50
N CYS A 59 6.43 -4.31 2.44
CA CYS A 59 6.20 -5.73 2.59
C CYS A 59 5.97 -6.03 4.07
N GLY A 60 4.87 -6.72 4.39
CA GLY A 60 4.49 -7.02 5.76
C GLY A 60 3.28 -7.94 5.85
N GLU A 61 2.80 -8.19 7.06
CA GLU A 61 1.48 -8.80 7.27
C GLU A 61 0.41 -7.74 7.03
N LEU A 62 -0.01 -7.60 5.77
CA LEU A 62 -0.91 -6.54 5.33
C LEU A 62 -2.28 -7.11 4.98
N VAL A 63 -3.32 -6.45 5.47
CA VAL A 63 -4.71 -6.71 5.12
C VAL A 63 -5.36 -5.45 4.56
N GLY A 64 -6.25 -5.63 3.58
CA GLY A 64 -6.96 -4.53 2.92
C GLY A 64 -8.41 -4.44 3.35
N ARG A 65 -8.94 -3.22 3.45
CA ARG A 65 -10.37 -2.90 3.55
C ARG A 65 -10.77 -1.89 2.49
N ARG A 66 -11.91 -2.11 1.85
CA ARG A 66 -12.40 -1.22 0.79
C ARG A 66 -12.94 0.06 1.41
N LEU A 67 -12.50 1.20 0.88
CA LEU A 67 -13.02 2.53 1.22
C LEU A 67 -13.99 3.05 0.15
N GLY A 68 -13.86 2.59 -1.09
CA GLY A 68 -14.68 3.06 -2.20
C GLY A 68 -14.52 2.23 -3.47
N PRO A 69 -14.95 2.73 -4.63
CA PRO A 69 -14.83 2.05 -5.92
C PRO A 69 -13.38 1.92 -6.42
N ARG A 70 -12.48 2.81 -5.99
CA ARG A 70 -11.08 2.87 -6.45
C ARG A 70 -10.03 2.98 -5.33
N SER A 71 -10.45 2.77 -4.08
CA SER A 71 -9.61 3.01 -2.90
C SER A 71 -9.74 1.87 -1.89
N THR A 72 -8.60 1.45 -1.36
CA THR A 72 -8.44 0.43 -0.33
C THR A 72 -7.48 0.96 0.74
N VAL A 73 -7.84 0.86 2.02
CA VAL A 73 -6.88 1.06 3.10
C VAL A 73 -6.20 -0.26 3.44
N TRP A 74 -4.88 -0.21 3.57
CA TRP A 74 -4.01 -1.31 3.94
C TRP A 74 -3.36 -1.02 5.28
N ALA A 75 -3.31 -2.02 6.15
CA ALA A 75 -2.61 -1.92 7.43
C ALA A 75 -2.32 -3.31 7.99
N GLU A 76 -1.68 -3.35 9.16
CA GLU A 76 -1.62 -4.56 9.98
C GLU A 76 -3.02 -4.99 10.44
N PRO A 77 -3.26 -6.30 10.69
CA PRO A 77 -4.57 -6.80 11.08
C PRO A 77 -5.16 -6.15 12.34
N SER A 78 -4.31 -5.66 13.23
CA SER A 78 -4.70 -5.03 14.50
C SER A 78 -5.39 -3.67 14.33
N VAL A 79 -5.13 -2.95 13.24
CA VAL A 79 -5.57 -1.54 13.09
C VAL A 79 -6.37 -1.28 11.80
N VAL A 80 -6.49 -2.27 10.90
CA VAL A 80 -7.12 -2.05 9.60
C VAL A 80 -8.60 -1.66 9.68
N ASP A 81 -9.33 -2.16 10.68
CA ASP A 81 -10.76 -1.88 10.84
C ASP A 81 -10.97 -0.45 11.39
N GLU A 82 -10.11 0.00 12.31
CA GLU A 82 -10.06 1.40 12.78
C GLU A 82 -9.70 2.33 11.61
N ALA A 83 -8.70 1.95 10.81
CA ALA A 83 -8.31 2.70 9.62
C ALA A 83 -9.43 2.77 8.57
N GLN A 84 -10.18 1.69 8.37
CA GLN A 84 -11.33 1.72 7.47
C GLN A 84 -12.38 2.71 7.95
N TRP A 85 -12.67 2.72 9.25
CA TRP A 85 -13.64 3.63 9.84
C TRP A 85 -13.19 5.09 9.75
N GLU A 86 -11.91 5.36 9.99
CA GLU A 86 -11.34 6.72 9.94
C GLU A 86 -11.38 7.28 8.52
N PHE A 87 -10.95 6.51 7.52
CA PHE A 87 -10.79 6.98 6.13
C PHE A 87 -12.01 6.73 5.22
N GLU A 88 -13.18 6.41 5.78
CA GLU A 88 -14.38 6.06 5.00
C GLU A 88 -14.78 7.13 3.98
N GLU A 89 -14.54 8.42 4.27
CA GLU A 89 -14.90 9.53 3.38
C GLU A 89 -13.92 9.79 2.23
N THR A 90 -12.90 8.95 2.04
CA THR A 90 -11.87 9.12 1.00
C THR A 90 -12.46 9.32 -0.40
N GLU A 91 -13.51 8.58 -0.79
CA GLU A 91 -14.09 8.74 -2.13
C GLU A 91 -14.78 10.09 -2.33
N LYS A 92 -15.38 10.65 -1.27
CA LYS A 92 -15.99 11.98 -1.30
C LYS A 92 -14.92 13.05 -1.50
N ILE A 93 -13.78 12.92 -0.82
CA ILE A 93 -12.62 13.79 -0.97
C ILE A 93 -12.08 13.71 -2.41
N LEU A 94 -11.88 12.49 -2.94
CA LEU A 94 -11.39 12.28 -4.30
C LEU A 94 -12.34 12.85 -5.35
N SER A 95 -13.64 12.62 -5.22
CA SER A 95 -14.65 13.14 -6.15
C SER A 95 -14.65 14.66 -6.16
N THR A 96 -14.61 15.28 -4.98
CA THR A 96 -14.53 16.74 -4.84
C THR A 96 -13.24 17.29 -5.45
N ALA A 97 -12.10 16.62 -5.21
CA ALA A 97 -10.83 17.01 -5.79
C ALA A 97 -10.83 16.92 -7.33
N GLU A 98 -11.50 15.90 -7.91
CA GLU A 98 -11.63 15.78 -9.36
C GLU A 98 -12.51 16.88 -9.98
N GLU A 99 -13.58 17.28 -9.30
CA GLU A 99 -14.44 18.39 -9.73
C GLU A 99 -13.67 19.71 -9.76
N LEU A 100 -12.75 19.92 -8.82
CA LEU A 100 -11.98 21.15 -8.68
C LEU A 100 -10.70 21.18 -9.54
N CYS A 101 -9.98 20.06 -9.59
CA CYS A 101 -8.62 19.99 -10.14
C CYS A 101 -8.54 19.19 -11.45
N GLY A 102 -9.65 18.60 -11.88
CA GLY A 102 -9.70 17.71 -13.04
C GLY A 102 -9.42 16.25 -12.68
N PRO A 103 -9.48 15.34 -13.68
CA PRO A 103 -9.55 13.90 -13.46
C PRO A 103 -8.28 13.32 -12.82
N TYR A 104 -8.47 12.38 -11.89
CA TYR A 104 -7.40 11.62 -11.25
C TYR A 104 -6.76 10.65 -12.26
N ARG A 105 -5.42 10.71 -12.39
CA ARG A 105 -4.69 10.04 -13.49
C ARG A 105 -4.03 8.71 -13.11
N PHE A 106 -3.90 8.41 -11.82
CA PHE A 106 -3.12 7.26 -11.34
C PHE A 106 -3.95 5.97 -11.17
N GLY A 107 -5.23 5.99 -11.56
CA GLY A 107 -6.13 4.85 -11.53
C GLY A 107 -6.68 4.56 -10.13
N VAL A 108 -5.86 4.01 -9.25
CA VAL A 108 -6.25 3.67 -7.86
C VAL A 108 -5.70 4.69 -6.87
N TYR A 109 -6.37 4.84 -5.73
CA TYR A 109 -5.92 5.65 -4.60
C TYR A 109 -6.01 4.80 -3.33
N ASP A 110 -5.03 3.93 -3.13
CA ASP A 110 -4.94 3.14 -1.90
C ASP A 110 -4.25 3.97 -0.80
N LEU A 111 -4.60 3.69 0.45
CA LEU A 111 -3.95 4.23 1.64
C LEU A 111 -3.19 3.11 2.34
N PHE A 112 -2.01 3.40 2.88
CA PHE A 112 -1.27 2.48 3.73
C PHE A 112 -0.98 3.13 5.09
N VAL A 113 -1.57 2.57 6.15
CA VAL A 113 -1.25 2.98 7.53
C VAL A 113 0.06 2.33 7.92
N VAL A 114 1.08 3.16 8.05
CA VAL A 114 2.44 2.74 8.37
C VAL A 114 2.57 2.33 9.84
N PRO A 115 3.62 1.56 10.21
CA PRO A 115 3.96 1.35 11.61
C PRO A 115 4.33 2.67 12.32
N PRO A 116 4.19 2.77 13.66
CA PRO A 116 4.45 4.01 14.42
C PRO A 116 5.88 4.58 14.31
N SER A 117 6.83 3.84 13.74
CA SER A 117 8.21 4.27 13.53
C SER A 117 8.40 5.20 12.33
N PHE A 118 7.36 5.41 11.52
CA PHE A 118 7.44 6.30 10.36
C PHE A 118 7.55 7.78 10.79
N PRO A 119 8.54 8.53 10.27
CA PRO A 119 8.88 9.84 10.83
C PRO A 119 8.01 11.01 10.31
N TYR A 120 7.04 10.76 9.43
CA TYR A 120 6.23 11.78 8.78
C TYR A 120 4.72 11.55 9.00
N GLY A 121 3.93 12.61 8.87
CA GLY A 121 2.46 12.51 8.90
C GLY A 121 1.90 11.73 7.69
N GLY A 122 2.56 11.82 6.54
CA GLY A 122 2.21 11.03 5.36
C GLY A 122 3.21 11.23 4.21
N MET A 123 3.03 10.47 3.14
CA MET A 123 3.80 10.58 1.89
C MET A 123 2.91 10.27 0.68
N GLU A 124 2.90 11.16 -0.31
CA GLU A 124 2.00 11.19 -1.47
C GLU A 124 2.36 10.17 -2.57
N ASN A 125 2.84 8.99 -2.20
CA ASN A 125 3.28 8.01 -3.17
C ASN A 125 2.10 7.63 -4.11
N PRO A 126 2.28 7.73 -5.43
CA PRO A 126 1.21 7.53 -6.40
C PRO A 126 0.63 6.14 -6.25
N CYS A 127 -0.69 6.01 -6.42
CA CYS A 127 -1.45 4.78 -6.20
C CYS A 127 -1.51 4.28 -4.74
N LEU A 128 -0.61 4.69 -3.83
CA LEU A 128 -0.48 4.15 -2.48
C LEU A 128 0.04 5.20 -1.48
N THR A 129 -0.81 6.11 -1.03
CA THR A 129 -0.45 7.16 -0.07
C THR A 129 -0.13 6.55 1.29
N PHE A 130 1.02 6.90 1.88
CA PHE A 130 1.38 6.46 3.22
C PHE A 130 0.84 7.46 4.23
N VAL A 131 0.26 6.97 5.32
CA VAL A 131 -0.30 7.80 6.39
C VAL A 131 0.12 7.28 7.76
N THR A 132 0.39 8.20 8.68
CA THR A 132 0.74 7.89 10.07
C THR A 132 -0.45 7.25 10.81
N PRO A 133 -0.21 6.29 11.73
CA PRO A 133 -1.26 5.75 12.59
C PRO A 133 -1.79 6.81 13.57
N THR A 134 -1.11 7.95 13.76
CA THR A 134 -1.60 9.03 14.61
C THR A 134 -2.83 9.75 14.02
N LEU A 135 -3.22 9.47 12.78
CA LEU A 135 -4.49 9.95 12.20
C LEU A 135 -5.69 9.14 12.67
N LEU A 136 -5.49 7.96 13.27
CA LEU A 136 -6.55 7.09 13.78
C LEU A 136 -7.05 7.62 15.13
N ALA A 137 -7.74 8.76 15.11
CA ALA A 137 -8.22 9.45 16.30
C ALA A 137 -9.52 8.84 16.84
N GLY A 138 -10.27 8.11 16.01
CA GLY A 138 -11.57 7.53 16.38
C GLY A 138 -12.73 8.52 16.31
N ASP A 139 -12.51 9.70 15.75
CA ASP A 139 -13.52 10.75 15.58
C ASP A 139 -13.51 11.45 14.21
N ARG A 140 -12.60 11.04 13.29
CA ARG A 140 -12.37 11.64 11.96
C ARG A 140 -11.86 13.08 11.98
N SER A 141 -11.45 13.60 13.14
CA SER A 141 -10.99 14.99 13.26
C SER A 141 -9.69 15.29 12.48
N GLN A 142 -8.94 14.25 12.12
CA GLN A 142 -7.66 14.38 11.41
C GLN A 142 -7.75 14.05 9.91
N VAL A 143 -8.96 13.84 9.39
CA VAL A 143 -9.19 13.44 7.98
C VAL A 143 -10.18 14.36 7.23
N ASP A 144 -10.63 15.44 7.87
CA ASP A 144 -11.62 16.40 7.35
C ASP A 144 -10.98 17.48 6.45
#